data_AF-A0A519LS31-F1
#
_entry.id   AF-A0A519LS31-F1
#
_cell.length_a   1.000
_cell.length_b   1.000
_cell.length_c   1.000
_cell.angle_alpha   90.00
_cell.angle_beta   90.00
_cell.angle_gamma   90.00
#
_symmetry.space_group_name_H-M   'P 1'
#
loop_
_entity.id
_entity.type
_entity.pdbx_description
1 polymer ?
#
loop_
_entity_poly.entity_id
_entity_poly.type
_entity_poly.pdbx_seq_one_letter_code
_entity_poly.pdbx_strand_id
1 'polypeptide(L)'
;SLKIEWMEAYSFAHELEACMYAGGDKREDGSLKPWQDYTPQEWLDESVFSVKQDVKLLDKYILEKGSDCTREALNKHGVDYREIDYLLPHVSSNFFVDRFYNTLLERNIDIPKDKWFMNLSRVGNVGAASIYLMVEELMNSGKLKQGEKILLIVPESGRFTYALAYLTVC
;
A
#
# COMPACT_ATOMS: atom_id res chain seq x y z
N SER A 1 -5.27 -3.80 -23.51
CA SER A 1 -5.58 -2.52 -22.82
C SER A 1 -6.21 -2.83 -21.46
N LEU A 2 -6.35 -1.87 -20.55
CA LEU A 2 -6.95 -2.11 -19.22
C LEU A 2 -8.16 -1.20 -19.02
N LYS A 3 -9.30 -1.77 -18.63
CA LYS A 3 -10.48 -1.03 -18.16
C LYS A 3 -10.46 -0.96 -16.65
N ILE A 4 -10.59 0.23 -16.09
CA ILE A 4 -10.82 0.43 -14.65
C ILE A 4 -12.29 0.13 -14.39
N GLU A 5 -12.58 -0.90 -13.59
CA GLU A 5 -13.93 -1.19 -13.14
C GLU A 5 -14.30 -0.30 -11.96
N TRP A 6 -13.39 -0.16 -10.99
CA TRP A 6 -13.54 0.75 -9.87
C TRP A 6 -12.20 1.08 -9.20
N MET A 7 -12.21 2.15 -8.41
CA MET A 7 -11.14 2.53 -7.50
C MET A 7 -11.76 2.92 -6.15
N GLU A 8 -11.12 2.49 -5.07
CA GLU A 8 -11.52 2.79 -3.70
C GLU A 8 -10.33 3.34 -2.92
N ALA A 9 -10.59 4.25 -1.98
CA ALA A 9 -9.58 4.79 -1.10
C ALA A 9 -10.11 4.84 0.34
N TYR A 10 -9.32 4.33 1.27
CA TYR A 10 -9.65 4.26 2.69
C TYR A 10 -8.57 4.97 3.49
N SER A 11 -8.96 5.75 4.49
CA SER A 11 -8.02 6.44 5.38
C SER A 11 -8.38 6.20 6.85
N PHE A 12 -7.37 5.82 7.63
CA PHE A 12 -7.50 5.62 9.07
C PHE A 12 -6.88 6.77 9.87
N ALA A 13 -6.63 7.92 9.24
CA ALA A 13 -6.06 9.09 9.91
C ALA A 13 -6.93 9.65 11.06
N HIS A 14 -8.22 9.28 11.09
CA HIS A 14 -9.16 9.65 12.14
C HIS A 14 -8.94 8.88 13.46
N GLU A 15 -8.28 7.71 13.41
CA GLU A 15 -8.01 6.87 14.58
C GLU A 15 -6.51 6.54 14.77
N LEU A 16 -5.69 6.67 13.73
CA LEU A 16 -4.25 6.38 13.77
C LEU A 16 -3.39 7.65 13.70
N GLU A 17 -2.31 7.61 14.47
CA GLU A 17 -1.25 8.63 14.47
C GLU A 17 -0.47 8.65 13.16
N ALA A 18 0.25 9.75 12.91
CA ALA A 18 1.24 9.78 11.84
C ALA A 18 2.32 8.72 12.05
N CYS A 19 2.71 8.07 10.96
CA CYS A 19 3.64 6.95 10.99
C CYS A 19 4.86 7.20 10.09
N MET A 20 4.70 7.76 8.88
CA MET A 20 5.83 8.27 8.06
C MET A 20 5.69 9.78 7.89
N TYR A 21 6.79 10.52 8.09
CA TYR A 21 6.74 11.98 8.08
C TYR A 21 8.09 12.59 7.69
N ALA A 22 8.03 13.83 7.19
CA ALA A 22 9.18 14.69 6.91
C ALA A 22 8.73 16.15 7.09
N GLY A 23 9.65 17.06 7.43
CA GLY A 23 9.30 18.45 7.72
C GLY A 23 8.62 18.61 9.09
N GLY A 24 9.04 17.80 10.06
CA GLY A 24 8.52 17.81 11.43
C GLY A 24 8.92 16.55 12.18
N ASP A 25 8.70 16.55 13.49
CA ASP A 25 8.91 15.37 14.33
C ASP A 25 7.67 14.99 15.12
N LYS A 26 7.53 13.68 15.32
CA LYS A 26 6.48 13.09 16.12
C LYS A 26 6.79 13.24 17.61
N ARG A 27 5.82 13.76 18.37
CA ARG A 27 5.86 13.92 19.82
C ARG A 27 5.38 12.64 20.51
N GLU A 28 5.67 12.53 21.80
CA GLU A 28 5.26 11.37 22.63
C GLU A 28 3.73 11.17 22.69
N ASP A 29 2.96 12.25 22.53
CA ASP A 29 1.49 12.23 22.48
C ASP A 29 0.93 11.82 21.10
N GLY A 30 1.80 11.47 20.15
CA GLY A 30 1.43 11.06 18.79
C GLY A 30 1.22 12.21 17.80
N SER A 31 1.23 13.47 18.26
CA SER A 31 1.11 14.65 17.39
C SER A 31 2.41 14.95 16.64
N LEU A 32 2.34 15.76 15.57
CA LEU A 32 3.51 16.23 14.82
C LEU A 32 3.83 17.68 15.19
N LYS A 33 5.06 17.96 15.61
CA LYS A 33 5.62 19.32 15.65
C LYS A 33 5.99 19.73 14.20
N PRO A 34 5.35 20.74 13.60
CA PRO A 34 5.68 21.16 12.25
C PRO A 34 7.04 21.86 12.22
N TRP A 35 7.76 21.77 11.10
CA TRP A 35 9.06 22.43 10.91
C TRP A 35 9.05 23.95 11.20
N GLN A 36 7.90 24.61 11.05
CA GLN A 36 7.74 26.05 11.30
C GLN A 36 7.91 26.43 12.78
N ASP A 37 7.73 25.46 13.69
CA ASP A 37 7.88 25.65 15.14
C ASP A 37 9.33 25.38 15.61
N TYR A 38 10.26 25.21 14.67
CA TYR A 38 11.69 25.04 14.94
C TYR A 38 12.47 26.26 14.48
N THR A 39 13.58 26.51 15.14
CA THR A 39 14.60 27.44 14.68
C THR A 39 15.37 26.86 13.48
N PRO A 40 15.99 27.71 12.65
CA PRO A 40 16.82 27.24 11.54
C PRO A 40 17.98 26.33 11.95
N GLN A 41 18.50 26.49 13.18
CA GLN A 41 19.58 25.65 13.69
C GLN A 41 19.05 24.24 14.05
N GLU A 42 17.89 24.16 14.72
CA GLU A 42 17.26 22.87 15.05
C GLU A 42 16.87 22.07 13.80
N TRP A 43 16.52 22.74 12.69
CA TRP A 43 16.28 22.05 11.41
C TRP A 43 17.46 21.16 10.99
N LEU A 44 18.67 21.66 11.19
CA LEU A 44 19.91 21.00 10.82
C LEU A 44 20.28 19.93 11.86
N ASP A 45 20.25 20.30 13.14
CA ASP A 45 20.71 19.45 14.23
C ASP A 45 19.80 18.23 14.44
N GLU A 46 18.48 18.38 14.25
CA GLU A 46 17.50 17.32 14.44
C GLU A 46 17.08 16.64 13.12
N SER A 47 17.69 17.02 12.00
CA SER A 47 17.36 16.49 10.67
C SER A 47 15.85 16.55 10.36
N VAL A 48 15.20 17.68 10.66
CA VAL A 48 13.74 17.86 10.61
C VAL A 48 13.15 17.53 9.22
N PHE A 49 13.93 17.75 8.16
CA PHE A 49 13.50 17.52 6.78
C PHE A 49 13.79 16.11 6.24
N SER A 50 14.45 15.25 7.01
CA SER A 50 14.62 13.84 6.65
C SER A 50 13.30 13.09 6.72
N VAL A 51 13.14 12.07 5.88
CA VAL A 51 12.01 11.13 6.00
C VAL A 51 12.25 10.20 7.18
N LYS A 52 11.29 10.16 8.10
CA LYS A 52 11.31 9.39 9.35
C LYS A 52 10.09 8.46 9.38
N GLN A 53 10.22 7.32 10.05
CA GLN A 53 9.17 6.29 10.14
C GLN A 53 9.08 5.73 11.57
N ASP A 54 7.89 5.75 12.15
CA ASP A 54 7.55 5.00 13.36
C ASP A 54 7.34 3.52 12.99
N VAL A 55 8.42 2.74 13.07
CA VAL A 55 8.43 1.33 12.67
C VAL A 55 7.53 0.44 13.53
N LYS A 56 7.24 0.83 14.79
CA LYS A 56 6.37 0.04 15.68
C LYS A 56 4.92 0.18 15.25
N LEU A 57 4.48 1.40 14.93
CA LEU A 57 3.15 1.61 14.37
C LEU A 57 2.99 0.96 13.00
N LEU A 58 4.02 1.09 12.15
CA LEU A 58 4.03 0.48 10.82
C LEU A 58 3.76 -1.03 10.94
N ASP A 59 4.57 -1.73 11.73
CA ASP A 59 4.48 -3.18 11.88
C ASP A 59 3.12 -3.65 12.40
N LYS A 60 2.54 -2.87 13.31
CA LYS A 60 1.26 -3.18 13.96
C LYS A 60 0.08 -3.07 13.01
N TYR A 61 -0.01 -2.00 12.21
CA TYR A 61 -1.27 -1.65 11.55
C TYR A 61 -1.23 -1.77 10.02
N ILE A 62 -0.06 -1.68 9.37
CA ILE A 62 0.00 -1.51 7.91
C ILE A 62 -0.68 -2.66 7.15
N LEU A 63 -0.51 -3.90 7.63
CA LEU A 63 -1.05 -5.10 6.98
C LEU A 63 -2.48 -5.42 7.41
N GLU A 64 -2.80 -5.19 8.69
CA GLU A 64 -4.12 -5.41 9.27
C GLU A 64 -5.15 -4.55 8.53
N LYS A 65 -4.93 -3.23 8.53
CA LYS A 65 -5.83 -2.26 7.89
C LYS A 65 -5.89 -2.42 6.37
N GLY A 66 -4.76 -2.76 5.74
CA GLY A 66 -4.74 -3.04 4.29
C GLY A 66 -5.58 -4.25 3.91
N SER A 67 -5.57 -5.30 4.72
CA SER A 67 -6.39 -6.50 4.49
C SER A 67 -7.87 -6.24 4.77
N ASP A 68 -8.18 -5.45 5.80
CA ASP A 68 -9.55 -5.02 6.11
C ASP A 68 -10.15 -4.21 4.96
N CYS A 69 -9.42 -3.22 4.43
CA CYS A 69 -9.83 -2.44 3.26
C CYS A 69 -10.05 -3.30 2.03
N THR A 70 -9.19 -4.30 1.83
CA THR A 70 -9.31 -5.23 0.69
C THR A 70 -10.63 -6.01 0.78
N ARG A 71 -10.96 -6.55 1.96
CA ARG A 71 -12.23 -7.23 2.19
C ARG A 71 -13.41 -6.29 1.99
N GLU A 72 -13.35 -5.08 2.54
CA GLU A 72 -14.42 -4.10 2.42
C GLU A 72 -14.69 -3.72 0.95
N ALA A 73 -13.63 -3.44 0.17
CA ALA A 73 -13.75 -3.09 -1.24
C ALA A 73 -14.35 -4.23 -2.07
N LEU A 74 -13.88 -5.46 -1.89
CA LEU A 74 -14.42 -6.63 -2.59
C LEU A 74 -15.91 -6.84 -2.26
N ASN A 75 -16.28 -6.75 -0.99
CA ASN A 75 -17.68 -6.88 -0.56
C ASN A 75 -18.57 -5.77 -1.13
N LYS A 76 -18.09 -4.52 -1.10
CA LYS A 76 -18.82 -3.35 -1.62
C LYS A 76 -19.21 -3.50 -3.09
N HIS A 77 -18.32 -4.12 -3.88
CA HIS A 77 -18.52 -4.32 -5.33
C HIS A 77 -19.03 -5.73 -5.68
N GLY A 78 -19.30 -6.59 -4.69
CA GLY A 78 -19.74 -7.96 -4.91
C GLY A 78 -18.74 -8.82 -5.68
N VAL A 79 -17.44 -8.51 -5.59
CA VAL A 79 -16.38 -9.24 -6.29
C VAL A 79 -15.91 -10.41 -5.44
N ASP A 80 -15.89 -11.60 -6.03
CA ASP A 80 -15.29 -12.77 -5.41
C ASP A 80 -13.77 -12.76 -5.62
N TYR A 81 -12.99 -12.95 -4.55
CA TYR A 81 -11.53 -12.97 -4.63
C TYR A 81 -11.01 -14.06 -5.58
N ARG A 82 -11.78 -15.13 -5.80
CA ARG A 82 -11.43 -16.23 -6.70
C ARG A 82 -11.40 -15.83 -8.16
N GLU A 83 -12.10 -14.76 -8.52
CA GLU A 83 -12.12 -14.18 -9.87
C GLU A 83 -10.87 -13.37 -10.19
N ILE A 84 -10.02 -13.05 -9.20
CA ILE A 84 -8.79 -12.30 -9.42
C ILE A 84 -7.74 -13.20 -10.04
N ASP A 85 -7.25 -12.83 -11.22
CA ASP A 85 -6.18 -13.55 -11.93
C ASP A 85 -4.80 -13.01 -11.55
N TYR A 86 -4.70 -11.70 -11.30
CA TYR A 86 -3.48 -11.04 -10.86
C TYR A 86 -3.73 -10.14 -9.65
N LEU A 87 -2.94 -10.33 -8.59
CA LEU A 87 -2.82 -9.37 -7.49
C LEU A 87 -1.50 -8.62 -7.61
N LEU A 88 -1.54 -7.30 -7.60
CA LEU A 88 -0.35 -6.43 -7.62
C LEU A 88 -0.32 -5.67 -6.29
N PRO A 89 0.22 -6.28 -5.22
CA PRO A 89 0.33 -5.62 -3.94
C PRO A 89 1.63 -4.81 -3.91
N HIS A 90 1.51 -3.49 -3.73
CA HIS A 90 2.68 -2.69 -3.40
C HIS A 90 3.10 -2.98 -1.96
N VAL A 91 4.09 -3.86 -1.81
CA VAL A 91 4.83 -4.05 -0.57
C VAL A 91 6.14 -3.26 -0.65
N SER A 92 6.47 -2.53 0.41
CA SER A 92 7.69 -1.71 0.48
C SER A 92 8.95 -2.54 0.81
N SER A 93 8.77 -3.78 1.26
CA SER A 93 9.83 -4.73 1.61
C SER A 93 9.33 -6.16 1.47
N ASN A 94 10.20 -7.06 1.00
CA ASN A 94 9.91 -8.51 0.96
C ASN A 94 9.62 -9.10 2.35
N PHE A 95 10.06 -8.43 3.42
CA PHE A 95 9.71 -8.78 4.81
C PHE A 95 8.19 -8.86 5.05
N PHE A 96 7.40 -8.06 4.34
CA PHE A 96 5.95 -8.00 4.54
C PHE A 96 5.14 -8.99 3.69
N VAL A 97 5.74 -9.65 2.69
CA VAL A 97 4.99 -10.46 1.70
C VAL A 97 4.23 -11.61 2.37
N ASP A 98 4.92 -12.44 3.14
CA ASP A 98 4.33 -13.61 3.78
C ASP A 98 3.31 -13.21 4.86
N ARG A 99 3.60 -12.14 5.59
CA ARG A 99 2.69 -11.60 6.60
C ARG A 99 1.43 -11.03 5.96
N PHE A 100 1.55 -10.32 4.84
CA PHE A 100 0.41 -9.74 4.14
C PHE A 100 -0.49 -10.83 3.56
N TYR A 101 0.10 -11.90 3.02
CA TYR A 101 -0.66 -13.08 2.61
C TYR A 101 -1.44 -13.68 3.78
N ASN A 102 -0.80 -13.85 4.94
CA ASN A 102 -1.47 -14.38 6.14
C ASN A 102 -2.60 -13.46 6.63
N THR A 103 -2.40 -12.13 6.62
CA THR A 103 -3.47 -11.21 7.02
C THR A 103 -4.64 -11.23 6.05
N LEU A 104 -4.42 -11.41 4.74
CA LEU A 104 -5.50 -11.62 3.77
C LEU A 104 -6.28 -12.92 4.04
N LEU A 105 -5.57 -14.02 4.35
CA LEU A 105 -6.19 -15.30 4.72
C LEU A 105 -7.10 -15.18 5.94
N GLU A 106 -6.67 -14.44 6.97
CA GLU A 106 -7.50 -14.16 8.16
C GLU A 106 -8.81 -13.44 7.82
N ARG A 107 -8.85 -12.69 6.69
CA ARG A 107 -10.07 -12.04 6.17
C ARG A 107 -10.79 -12.91 5.15
N ASN A 108 -10.48 -14.21 5.08
CA ASN A 108 -11.01 -15.18 4.11
C ASN A 108 -10.70 -14.83 2.64
N ILE A 109 -9.60 -14.12 2.39
CA ILE A 109 -9.12 -13.79 1.04
C ILE A 109 -7.92 -14.68 0.75
N ASP A 110 -8.16 -15.76 0.01
CA ASP A 110 -7.10 -16.68 -0.42
C ASP A 110 -6.78 -16.43 -1.90
N ILE A 111 -5.84 -15.51 -2.14
CA ILE A 111 -5.26 -15.29 -3.47
C ILE A 111 -3.85 -15.88 -3.44
N PRO A 112 -3.63 -17.07 -4.01
CA PRO A 112 -2.34 -17.74 -4.00
C PRO A 112 -1.20 -16.88 -4.53
N LYS A 113 0.01 -17.03 -3.97
CA LYS A 113 1.17 -16.19 -4.32
C LYS A 113 1.62 -16.30 -5.78
N ASP A 114 1.28 -17.37 -6.49
CA ASP A 114 1.53 -17.49 -7.93
C ASP A 114 0.70 -16.53 -8.78
N LYS A 115 -0.42 -16.01 -8.24
CA LYS A 115 -1.18 -14.89 -8.82
C LYS A 115 -0.62 -13.52 -8.45
N TRP A 116 0.39 -13.45 -7.57
CA TRP A 116 0.96 -12.17 -7.17
C TRP A 116 2.00 -11.74 -8.20
N PHE A 117 1.86 -10.52 -8.71
CA PHE A 117 2.86 -9.90 -9.56
C PHE A 117 3.56 -8.78 -8.79
N MET A 118 4.86 -8.95 -8.54
CA MET A 118 5.71 -7.98 -7.85
C MET A 118 7.06 -7.91 -8.57
N ASN A 119 7.60 -6.70 -8.71
CA ASN A 119 8.93 -6.45 -9.26
C ASN A 119 9.88 -5.74 -8.29
N LEU A 120 9.50 -5.66 -7.01
CA LEU A 120 10.25 -4.97 -5.94
C LEU A 120 11.74 -5.34 -5.91
N SER A 121 12.08 -6.63 -6.03
CA SER A 121 13.47 -7.10 -5.96
C SER A 121 14.34 -6.63 -7.13
N ARG A 122 13.72 -6.24 -8.25
CA ARG A 122 14.41 -5.78 -9.47
C ARG A 122 14.38 -4.26 -9.62
N VAL A 123 13.26 -3.63 -9.26
CA VAL A 123 13.01 -2.20 -9.47
C VAL A 123 13.30 -1.36 -8.21
N GLY A 124 13.19 -1.97 -7.02
CA GLY A 124 13.26 -1.27 -5.74
C GLY A 124 11.92 -0.67 -5.32
N ASN A 125 11.88 -0.16 -4.09
CA ASN A 125 10.71 0.57 -3.57
C ASN A 125 10.75 2.01 -4.07
N VAL A 126 9.85 2.36 -5.00
CA VAL A 126 9.76 3.71 -5.61
C VAL A 126 8.51 4.46 -5.11
N GLY A 127 7.99 4.07 -3.93
CA GLY A 127 6.81 4.68 -3.32
C GLY A 127 5.61 4.68 -4.27
N ALA A 128 4.99 5.85 -4.46
CA ALA A 128 3.80 6.03 -5.29
C ALA A 128 3.98 5.57 -6.75
N ALA A 129 5.21 5.59 -7.29
CA ALA A 129 5.47 5.15 -8.66
C ALA A 129 5.47 3.61 -8.81
N SER A 130 5.62 2.86 -7.72
CA SER A 130 5.78 1.40 -7.75
C SER A 130 4.62 0.68 -8.45
N ILE A 131 3.39 1.13 -8.23
CA ILE A 131 2.22 0.50 -8.85
C ILE A 131 2.21 0.68 -10.37
N TYR A 132 2.62 1.83 -10.87
CA TYR A 132 2.71 2.11 -12.30
C TYR A 132 3.77 1.23 -12.96
N LEU A 133 4.93 1.06 -12.32
CA LEU A 133 6.00 0.20 -12.80
C LEU A 133 5.60 -1.28 -12.80
N MET A 134 4.84 -1.74 -11.80
CA MET A 134 4.29 -3.10 -11.80
C MET A 134 3.27 -3.32 -12.91
N VAL A 135 2.35 -2.38 -13.11
CA VAL A 135 1.33 -2.48 -14.17
C VAL A 135 1.97 -2.43 -15.55
N GLU A 136 2.93 -1.53 -15.78
CA GLU A 136 3.71 -1.45 -17.03
C GLU A 136 4.37 -2.78 -17.35
N GLU A 137 5.07 -3.35 -16.37
CA GLU A 137 5.83 -4.58 -16.57
C GLU A 137 4.90 -5.76 -16.84
N LEU A 138 3.78 -5.87 -16.12
CA LEU A 138 2.79 -6.92 -16.35
C LEU A 138 2.16 -6.79 -17.74
N MET A 139 1.81 -5.58 -18.16
CA MET A 139 1.26 -5.32 -19.48
C MET A 139 2.22 -5.69 -20.62
N ASN A 140 3.51 -5.44 -20.45
CA ASN A 140 4.54 -5.75 -21.45
C ASN A 140 5.12 -7.16 -21.32
N SER A 141 4.68 -7.96 -20.34
CA SER A 141 5.20 -9.32 -20.10
C SER A 141 4.70 -10.38 -21.09
N GLY A 142 3.64 -10.08 -21.86
CA GLY A 142 2.96 -11.05 -22.73
C GLY A 142 2.14 -12.12 -21.98
N LYS A 143 1.95 -11.98 -20.66
CA LYS A 143 1.22 -12.96 -19.83
C LYS A 143 -0.30 -12.75 -19.82
N LEU A 144 -0.75 -11.50 -19.98
CA LEU A 144 -2.16 -11.12 -19.86
C LEU A 144 -3.03 -11.67 -21.00
N LYS A 145 -4.23 -12.11 -20.66
CA LYS A 145 -5.29 -12.54 -21.57
C LYS A 145 -6.52 -11.67 -21.40
N GLN A 146 -7.24 -11.45 -22.50
CA GLN A 146 -8.49 -10.68 -22.48
C GLN A 146 -9.50 -11.28 -21.49
N GLY A 147 -10.13 -10.41 -20.70
CA GLY A 147 -11.10 -10.79 -19.67
C GLY A 147 -10.52 -11.03 -18.28
N GLU A 148 -9.20 -11.23 -18.15
CA GLU A 148 -8.55 -11.45 -16.85
C GLU A 148 -8.71 -10.24 -15.93
N LYS A 149 -8.76 -10.52 -14.62
CA LYS A 149 -9.02 -9.55 -13.56
C LYS A 149 -7.77 -9.24 -12.76
N ILE A 150 -7.53 -7.95 -12.55
CA ILE A 150 -6.35 -7.47 -11.84
C ILE A 150 -6.80 -6.65 -10.64
N LEU A 151 -6.33 -7.01 -9.45
CA LEU A 151 -6.49 -6.22 -8.23
C LEU A 151 -5.18 -5.51 -7.90
N LEU A 152 -5.23 -4.20 -7.76
CA LEU A 152 -4.13 -3.36 -7.30
C LEU A 152 -4.35 -3.02 -5.82
N ILE A 153 -3.31 -3.12 -5.00
CA ILE A 153 -3.34 -2.67 -3.60
C ILE A 153 -2.14 -1.77 -3.36
N VAL A 154 -2.39 -0.51 -3.00
CA VAL A 154 -1.36 0.50 -2.76
C VAL A 154 -1.53 1.07 -1.36
N PRO A 155 -0.71 0.62 -0.38
CA PRO A 155 -0.69 1.20 0.95
C PRO A 155 0.17 2.46 1.00
N GLU A 156 -0.16 3.35 1.92
CA GLU A 156 0.59 4.54 2.28
C GLU A 156 0.72 4.60 3.80
N SER A 157 1.96 4.53 4.28
CA SER A 157 2.29 4.49 5.72
C SER A 157 2.46 5.86 6.37
N GLY A 158 2.29 6.96 5.63
CA GLY A 158 2.31 8.31 6.19
C GLY A 158 1.28 8.47 7.28
N ARG A 159 0.03 8.14 6.97
CA ARG A 159 -1.06 8.05 7.95
C ARG A 159 -2.13 7.03 7.58
N PHE A 160 -1.69 5.85 7.14
CA PHE A 160 -2.51 4.66 6.91
C PHE A 160 -3.65 4.91 5.92
N THR A 161 -3.28 5.24 4.69
CA THR A 161 -4.20 5.30 3.56
C THR A 161 -3.99 4.08 2.67
N TYR A 162 -5.07 3.57 2.08
CA TYR A 162 -5.03 2.43 1.18
C TYR A 162 -5.83 2.74 -0.07
N ALA A 163 -5.19 2.68 -1.23
CA ALA A 163 -5.85 2.80 -2.51
C ALA A 163 -5.92 1.43 -3.19
N LEU A 164 -7.10 1.06 -3.66
CA LEU A 164 -7.35 -0.18 -4.37
C LEU A 164 -7.94 0.14 -5.73
N ALA A 165 -7.59 -0.65 -6.73
CA ALA A 165 -8.21 -0.56 -8.05
C ALA A 165 -8.42 -1.96 -8.62
N TYR A 166 -9.58 -2.17 -9.24
CA TYR A 166 -9.92 -3.43 -9.89
C TYR A 166 -10.07 -3.19 -11.38
N LEU A 167 -9.33 -3.96 -12.17
CA LEU A 167 -9.18 -3.77 -13.60
C LEU A 167 -9.57 -5.02 -14.36
N THR A 168 -10.06 -4.84 -15.59
CA THR A 168 -10.27 -5.92 -16.56
C THR A 168 -9.34 -5.73 -17.77
N VAL A 169 -8.71 -6.81 -18.22
CA VAL A 169 -7.95 -6.80 -19.48
C VAL A 169 -8.90 -6.74 -20.68
N CYS A 170 -8.68 -5.77 -21.56
CA CYS A 170 -9.47 -5.52 -22.78
C CYS A 170 -8.66 -5.76 -24.05
#